data_AF-A0A2T4S5S3-F1
#
_entry.id   AF-A0A2T4S5S3-F1
#
_cell.length_a   1.000
_cell.length_b   1.000
_cell.length_c   1.000
_cell.angle_alpha   90.00
_cell.angle_beta   90.00
_cell.angle_gamma   90.00
#
_symmetry.space_group_name_H-M   'P 1'
#
loop_
_entity.id
_entity.type
_entity.pdbx_description
1 polymer ?
#
loop_
_entity_poly.entity_id
_entity_poly.type
_entity_poly.pdbx_seq_one_letter_code
_entity_poly.pdbx_strand_id
1 'polypeptide(L)'
;KYYINGREVSPEQLQALQQHQGGHPSQQVQSAQPGQAGGGQGGEDYLEKVGRNLTEEARQGLLDPVIGRDKEVQDTAEVLSRRNKNNPILVGEAGVGKSAIVEGLAQAIVKGNVPAAIKDKEIISVNISSLEAGTQYRGAFEENIQQLLDSVKERKNVILFFDEIHQIIGSGSTGGDSGSKGLSD
;
A
#
# COMPACT_ATOMS: atom_id res chain seq x y z
N LYS A 1 -53.01 -12.57 -0.78
CA LYS A 1 -51.74 -13.28 -0.47
C LYS A 1 -50.92 -12.35 0.41
N TYR A 2 -50.48 -12.82 1.57
CA TYR A 2 -49.78 -11.98 2.55
C TYR A 2 -48.30 -12.36 2.54
N TYR A 3 -47.42 -11.36 2.71
CA TYR A 3 -45.97 -11.54 2.67
C TYR A 3 -45.34 -10.92 3.91
N ILE A 4 -44.47 -11.67 4.60
CA ILE A 4 -43.71 -11.20 5.76
C ILE A 4 -42.24 -11.60 5.55
N ASN A 5 -41.31 -10.66 5.69
CA ASN A 5 -39.86 -10.87 5.44
C ASN A 5 -39.56 -11.59 4.12
N GLY A 6 -40.33 -11.29 3.07
CA GLY A 6 -40.17 -11.87 1.73
C GLY A 6 -40.69 -13.29 1.53
N ARG A 7 -41.33 -13.91 2.54
CA ARG A 7 -41.99 -15.23 2.40
C ARG A 7 -43.52 -15.08 2.31
N GLU A 8 -44.14 -15.84 1.40
CA GLU A 8 -45.60 -15.93 1.28
C GLU A 8 -46.15 -16.70 2.49
N VAL A 9 -47.09 -16.10 3.22
CA VAL A 9 -47.73 -16.69 4.39
C VAL A 9 -49.21 -16.90 4.14
N SER A 10 -49.73 -18.03 4.61
CA SER A 10 -51.15 -18.36 4.48
C SER A 10 -52.00 -17.50 5.43
N PRO A 11 -53.29 -17.28 5.12
CA PRO A 11 -54.19 -16.54 6.01
C PRO A 11 -54.28 -17.11 7.44
N GLU A 12 -54.18 -18.43 7.59
CA GLU A 12 -54.18 -19.10 8.91
C GLU A 12 -52.91 -18.82 9.71
N GLN A 13 -51.75 -18.82 9.05
CA GLN A 13 -50.45 -18.48 9.68
C GLN A 13 -50.42 -17.02 10.13
N LEU A 14 -51.08 -16.14 9.37
CA LEU A 14 -51.19 -14.72 9.70
C LEU A 14 -52.04 -14.48 10.96
N GLN A 15 -53.13 -15.23 11.13
CA GLN A 15 -53.98 -15.17 12.32
C GLN A 15 -53.29 -15.72 13.57
N ALA A 16 -52.52 -16.80 13.44
CA ALA A 16 -51.73 -17.35 14.54
C ALA A 16 -50.65 -16.36 15.04
N LEU A 17 -50.02 -15.62 14.11
CA LEU A 17 -49.05 -14.57 14.45
C LEU A 17 -49.69 -13.37 15.16
N GLN A 18 -50.90 -12.98 14.77
CA GLN A 18 -51.64 -11.91 15.44
C GLN A 18 -52.14 -12.30 16.83
N GLN A 19 -52.53 -13.56 17.05
CA GLN A 19 -52.92 -14.04 18.38
C GLN A 19 -51.74 -14.08 19.37
N HIS A 20 -50.52 -14.29 18.89
CA HIS A 20 -49.32 -14.32 19.72
C HIS A 20 -48.67 -12.94 19.99
N GLN A 21 -49.11 -11.86 19.34
CA GLN A 21 -48.55 -10.50 19.52
C GLN A 21 -49.41 -9.57 20.39
N GLY A 22 -50.18 -10.13 21.32
CA GLY A 22 -50.95 -9.38 22.33
C GLY A 22 -50.18 -9.02 23.61
N GLY A 23 -48.86 -8.80 23.57
CA GLY A 23 -48.08 -8.46 24.76
C GLY A 23 -46.77 -7.72 24.46
N HIS A 24 -46.71 -6.45 24.85
CA HIS A 24 -45.44 -5.72 25.02
C HIS A 24 -44.54 -6.46 26.02
N PRO A 25 -43.22 -6.53 25.78
CA PRO A 25 -42.35 -5.46 26.28
C PRO A 25 -41.20 -5.06 25.34
N SER A 26 -40.71 -3.85 25.59
CA SER A 26 -39.48 -3.22 25.12
C SER A 26 -38.29 -4.16 24.85
N GLN A 27 -37.73 -4.11 23.63
CA GLN A 27 -36.36 -4.54 23.37
C GLN A 27 -35.72 -3.74 22.23
N GLN A 28 -34.45 -3.43 22.46
CA GLN A 28 -33.58 -2.50 21.73
C GLN A 28 -33.52 -2.78 20.23
N VAL A 29 -33.57 -1.70 19.45
CA VAL A 29 -33.28 -1.71 18.02
C VAL A 29 -31.78 -1.92 17.84
N GLN A 30 -31.39 -3.16 17.56
CA GLN A 30 -30.06 -3.47 17.04
C GLN A 30 -30.19 -3.58 15.52
N SER A 31 -29.72 -2.55 14.84
CA SER A 31 -29.59 -2.47 13.38
C SER A 31 -28.66 -3.57 12.88
N ALA A 32 -29.23 -4.60 12.25
CA ALA A 32 -28.48 -5.62 11.53
C ALA A 32 -27.94 -5.04 10.21
N GLN A 33 -26.63 -4.83 10.15
CA GLN A 33 -25.90 -4.63 8.90
C GLN A 33 -25.82 -5.95 8.11
N PRO A 34 -25.90 -5.92 6.76
CA PRO A 34 -25.78 -7.13 5.94
C PRO A 34 -24.39 -7.76 6.11
N GLY A 35 -24.37 -9.07 6.31
CA GLY A 35 -23.18 -9.87 6.52
C GLY A 35 -22.14 -9.69 5.42
N GLN A 36 -20.97 -9.18 5.82
CA GLN A 36 -19.73 -9.36 5.09
C GLN A 36 -19.45 -10.86 5.00
N ALA A 37 -19.50 -11.39 3.78
CA ALA A 37 -18.96 -12.70 3.46
C ALA A 37 -17.48 -12.70 3.85
N GLY A 38 -17.15 -13.45 4.90
CA GLY A 38 -15.78 -13.72 5.33
C GLY A 38 -15.05 -14.57 4.29
N GLY A 39 -14.50 -13.90 3.26
CA GLY A 39 -13.35 -14.39 2.53
C GLY A 39 -12.12 -14.23 3.43
N GLY A 40 -11.26 -15.27 3.46
CA GLY A 40 -10.20 -15.45 4.45
C GLY A 40 -9.33 -14.20 4.69
N GLN A 41 -9.19 -13.85 5.96
CA GLN A 41 -8.14 -12.95 6.44
C GLN A 41 -6.78 -13.67 6.32
N GLY A 42 -6.18 -13.60 5.13
CA GLY A 42 -4.72 -13.45 5.10
C GLY A 42 -4.45 -12.03 5.57
N GLY A 43 -3.65 -11.85 6.61
CA GLY A 43 -3.28 -10.51 7.07
C GLY A 43 -2.76 -9.69 5.89
N GLU A 44 -3.34 -8.51 5.67
CA GLU A 44 -2.85 -7.60 4.62
C GLU A 44 -1.35 -7.35 4.86
N ASP A 45 -0.55 -7.54 3.82
CA ASP A 45 0.88 -7.27 3.93
C ASP A 45 1.09 -5.78 4.20
N TYR A 46 1.97 -5.47 5.13
CA TYR A 46 2.36 -4.10 5.43
C TYR A 46 2.77 -3.31 4.17
N LEU A 47 3.41 -3.97 3.20
CA LEU A 47 3.78 -3.35 1.91
C LEU A 47 2.57 -2.81 1.13
N GLU A 48 1.45 -3.51 1.16
CA GLU A 48 0.21 -3.12 0.46
C GLU A 48 -0.50 -1.98 1.20
N LYS A 49 -0.33 -1.91 2.52
CA LYS A 49 -0.88 -0.83 3.34
C LYS A 49 -0.15 0.50 3.11
N VAL A 50 1.17 0.48 2.92
CA VAL A 50 2.00 1.70 2.88
C VAL A 50 2.40 2.12 1.47
N GLY A 51 2.16 1.29 0.46
CA GLY A 51 2.64 1.52 -0.89
C GLY A 51 1.68 1.06 -1.99
N ARG A 52 2.09 1.31 -3.23
CA ARG A 52 1.41 0.89 -4.46
C ARG A 52 2.28 -0.07 -5.24
N ASN A 53 1.69 -1.13 -5.79
CA ASN A 53 2.42 -2.10 -6.62
C ASN A 53 2.41 -1.65 -8.08
N LEU A 54 3.50 -0.99 -8.52
CA LEU A 54 3.62 -0.49 -9.89
C LEU A 54 3.72 -1.62 -10.91
N THR A 55 4.29 -2.77 -10.54
CA THR A 55 4.36 -3.94 -11.42
C THR A 55 2.98 -4.53 -11.68
N GLU A 56 2.12 -4.57 -10.66
CA GLU A 56 0.75 -5.02 -10.83
C GLU A 56 -0.10 -4.01 -11.60
N GLU A 57 0.04 -2.71 -11.31
CA GLU A 57 -0.58 -1.66 -12.12
C GLU A 57 -0.15 -1.73 -13.60
N ALA A 58 1.12 -2.04 -13.87
CA ALA A 58 1.61 -2.26 -15.23
C ALA A 58 0.98 -3.49 -15.89
N ARG A 59 0.81 -4.60 -15.15
CA ARG A 59 0.16 -5.82 -15.63
C ARG A 59 -1.32 -5.58 -15.97
N GLN A 60 -1.97 -4.70 -15.22
CA GLN A 60 -3.36 -4.28 -15.44
C GLN A 60 -3.51 -3.20 -16.52
N GLY A 61 -2.40 -2.65 -17.02
CA GLY A 61 -2.42 -1.57 -18.03
C GLY A 61 -2.86 -0.22 -17.48
N LEU A 62 -2.71 0.00 -16.17
CA LEU A 62 -3.07 1.25 -15.49
C LEU A 62 -1.97 2.32 -15.57
N LEU A 63 -0.74 1.93 -15.88
CA LEU A 63 0.37 2.86 -16.05
C LEU A 63 0.37 3.49 -17.45
N ASP A 64 0.72 4.77 -17.52
CA ASP A 64 0.86 5.48 -18.79
C ASP A 64 2.03 4.92 -19.62
N PRO A 65 1.91 4.85 -20.95
CA PRO A 65 3.01 4.38 -21.80
C PRO A 65 4.19 5.35 -21.72
N VAL A 66 5.37 4.80 -21.45
CA VAL A 66 6.61 5.60 -21.33
C VAL A 66 7.28 5.71 -22.69
N ILE A 67 7.51 6.94 -23.15
CA ILE A 67 8.06 7.23 -24.49
C ILE A 67 9.44 7.89 -24.35
N GLY A 68 10.43 7.40 -25.10
CA GLY A 68 11.74 8.04 -25.24
C GLY A 68 12.65 7.94 -24.01
N ARG A 69 12.43 6.95 -23.14
CA ARG A 69 13.22 6.69 -21.91
C ARG A 69 13.86 5.30 -21.87
N ASP A 70 13.95 4.64 -23.03
CA ASP A 70 14.43 3.25 -23.12
C ASP A 70 15.84 3.10 -22.53
N LYS A 71 16.72 4.08 -22.77
CA LYS A 71 18.08 4.07 -22.25
C LYS A 71 18.11 4.16 -20.73
N GLU A 72 17.40 5.12 -20.13
CA GLU A 72 17.39 5.28 -18.67
C GLU A 72 16.73 4.09 -17.96
N VAL A 73 15.68 3.51 -18.55
CA VAL A 73 15.07 2.26 -18.06
C VAL A 73 16.08 1.11 -18.10
N GLN A 74 16.82 0.96 -19.20
CA GLN A 74 17.85 -0.06 -19.36
C GLN A 74 19.00 0.14 -18.37
N ASP A 75 19.52 1.35 -18.23
CA ASP A 75 20.59 1.69 -17.29
C ASP A 75 20.16 1.39 -15.85
N THR A 76 18.91 1.72 -15.49
CA THR A 76 18.33 1.42 -14.17
C THR A 76 18.24 -0.10 -13.93
N ALA A 77 17.76 -0.85 -14.93
CA ALA A 77 17.69 -2.31 -14.87
C ALA A 77 19.09 -2.95 -14.71
N GLU A 78 20.08 -2.42 -15.40
CA GLU A 78 21.47 -2.89 -15.29
C GLU A 78 22.03 -2.67 -13.88
N VAL A 79 21.85 -1.47 -13.32
CA VAL A 79 22.30 -1.15 -11.96
C VAL A 79 21.66 -2.09 -10.93
N LEU A 80 20.34 -2.30 -11.00
CA LEU A 80 19.61 -3.20 -10.10
C LEU A 80 20.06 -4.67 -10.21
N SER A 81 20.59 -5.07 -11.38
CA SER A 81 21.05 -6.44 -11.64
C SER A 81 22.46 -6.72 -11.13
N ARG A 82 23.17 -5.71 -10.62
CA ARG A 82 24.51 -5.87 -10.05
C ARG A 82 24.45 -6.65 -8.73
N ARG A 83 25.53 -7.37 -8.40
CA ARG A 83 25.64 -8.07 -7.12
C ARG A 83 25.78 -7.14 -5.92
N ASN A 84 26.45 -6.00 -6.12
CA ASN A 84 26.76 -5.01 -5.09
C ASN A 84 26.46 -3.62 -5.63
N LYS A 85 26.11 -2.68 -4.73
CA LYS A 85 25.75 -1.29 -5.09
C LYS A 85 24.64 -1.25 -6.14
N ASN A 86 23.62 -2.06 -5.94
CA ASN A 86 22.49 -2.26 -6.83
C ASN A 86 21.33 -1.29 -6.54
N ASN A 87 21.61 -0.13 -5.95
CA ASN A 87 20.62 0.88 -5.61
C ASN A 87 20.77 2.07 -6.58
N PRO A 88 19.98 2.13 -7.66
CA PRO A 88 20.01 3.28 -8.57
C PRO A 88 19.45 4.53 -7.89
N ILE A 89 20.03 5.69 -8.21
CA ILE A 89 19.51 7.00 -7.80
C ILE A 89 19.29 7.81 -9.08
N LEU A 90 18.03 8.18 -9.34
CA LEU A 90 17.65 8.99 -10.49
C LEU A 90 17.80 10.48 -10.14
N VAL A 91 18.78 11.13 -10.77
CA VAL A 91 19.08 12.56 -10.54
C VAL A 91 18.59 13.41 -11.71
N GLY A 92 18.13 14.63 -11.39
CA GLY A 92 17.57 15.57 -12.38
C GLY A 92 16.72 16.63 -11.71
N GLU A 93 16.32 17.64 -12.47
CA GLU A 93 15.42 18.71 -11.99
C GLU A 93 14.04 18.16 -11.61
N ALA A 94 13.27 18.92 -10.82
CA ALA A 94 11.90 18.56 -10.48
C ALA A 94 11.02 18.58 -11.73
N GLY A 95 10.08 17.63 -11.85
CA GLY A 95 9.11 17.59 -12.95
C GLY A 95 9.64 16.99 -14.27
N VAL A 96 10.92 16.60 -14.37
CA VAL A 96 11.48 16.00 -15.60
C VAL A 96 11.00 14.55 -15.88
N GLY A 97 10.08 14.02 -15.07
CA GLY A 97 9.54 12.67 -15.24
C GLY A 97 10.46 11.55 -14.76
N LYS A 98 11.17 11.73 -13.63
CA LYS A 98 11.99 10.65 -13.03
C LYS A 98 11.15 9.42 -12.67
N SER A 99 9.94 9.63 -12.15
CA SER A 99 9.00 8.55 -11.79
C SER A 99 8.55 7.76 -13.02
N ALA A 100 8.45 8.40 -14.20
CA ALA A 100 8.13 7.70 -15.46
C ALA A 100 9.19 6.67 -15.87
N ILE A 101 10.47 6.86 -15.50
CA ILE A 101 11.51 5.84 -15.73
C ILE A 101 11.20 4.58 -14.91
N VAL A 102 10.69 4.74 -13.69
CA VAL A 102 10.34 3.61 -12.80
C VAL A 102 9.08 2.89 -13.27
N GLU A 103 8.08 3.63 -13.74
CA GLU A 103 6.89 3.05 -14.39
C GLU A 103 7.27 2.29 -15.66
N GLY A 104 8.19 2.83 -16.46
CA GLY A 104 8.73 2.16 -17.65
C GLY A 104 9.49 0.88 -17.30
N LEU A 105 10.23 0.89 -16.19
CA LEU A 105 10.87 -0.30 -15.66
C LEU A 105 9.84 -1.35 -15.21
N ALA A 106 8.76 -0.95 -14.55
CA ALA A 106 7.68 -1.87 -14.17
C ALA A 106 7.07 -2.54 -15.40
N GLN A 107 6.79 -1.77 -16.45
CA GLN A 107 6.31 -2.30 -17.74
C GLN A 107 7.33 -3.24 -18.39
N ALA A 108 8.63 -2.92 -18.32
CA ALA A 108 9.69 -3.77 -18.87
C ALA A 108 9.81 -5.11 -18.13
N ILE A 109 9.68 -5.10 -16.80
CA ILE A 109 9.63 -6.32 -15.97
C ILE A 109 8.44 -7.20 -16.38
N VAL A 110 7.23 -6.63 -16.47
CA VAL A 110 6.02 -7.37 -16.89
C VAL A 110 6.18 -8.00 -18.28
N LYS A 111 6.81 -7.28 -19.21
CA LYS A 111 7.11 -7.78 -20.57
C LYS A 111 8.25 -8.81 -20.58
N GLY A 112 8.97 -8.99 -19.48
CA GLY A 112 10.16 -9.84 -19.39
C GLY A 112 11.39 -9.28 -20.10
N ASN A 113 11.39 -7.99 -20.44
CA ASN A 113 12.45 -7.28 -21.16
C ASN A 113 13.47 -6.67 -20.19
N VAL A 114 13.97 -7.48 -19.25
CA VAL A 114 14.94 -7.09 -18.22
C VAL A 114 15.91 -8.24 -17.96
N PRO A 115 17.08 -7.99 -17.34
CA PRO A 115 17.98 -9.07 -16.96
C PRO A 115 17.31 -10.07 -16.01
N ALA A 116 17.73 -11.34 -16.10
CA ALA A 116 17.15 -12.44 -15.30
C ALA A 116 17.16 -12.18 -13.79
N ALA A 117 18.13 -11.41 -13.28
CA ALA A 117 18.26 -11.07 -11.86
C ALA A 117 17.05 -10.30 -11.30
N ILE A 118 16.33 -9.56 -12.14
CA ILE A 118 15.19 -8.72 -11.73
C ILE A 118 13.87 -9.08 -12.42
N LYS A 119 13.84 -10.14 -13.24
CA LYS A 119 12.70 -10.50 -14.08
C LYS A 119 11.42 -10.84 -13.29
N ASP A 120 11.58 -11.47 -12.14
CA ASP A 120 10.45 -11.91 -11.29
C ASP A 120 10.22 -10.99 -10.08
N LYS A 121 10.78 -9.77 -10.13
CA LYS A 121 10.65 -8.80 -9.04
C LYS A 121 9.44 -7.89 -9.23
N GLU A 122 8.90 -7.38 -8.13
CA GLU A 122 7.82 -6.40 -8.11
C GLU A 122 8.33 -5.06 -7.60
N ILE A 123 7.92 -3.97 -8.27
CA ILE A 123 8.24 -2.61 -7.85
C ILE A 123 7.13 -2.09 -6.95
N ILE A 124 7.47 -1.80 -5.71
CA ILE A 124 6.56 -1.22 -4.72
C ILE A 124 6.97 0.23 -4.49
N SER A 125 6.09 1.15 -4.87
CA SER A 125 6.24 2.58 -4.61
C SER A 125 5.75 2.89 -3.20
N VAL A 126 6.62 3.43 -2.36
CA VAL A 126 6.28 3.78 -0.97
C VAL A 126 6.12 5.29 -0.84
N ASN A 127 5.01 5.72 -0.22
CA ASN A 127 4.78 7.11 0.12
C ASN A 127 5.26 7.37 1.55
N ILE A 128 6.14 8.36 1.72
CA ILE A 128 6.73 8.70 3.02
C ILE A 128 5.66 9.21 3.99
N SER A 129 4.66 9.96 3.51
CA SER A 129 3.53 10.41 4.34
C SER A 129 2.74 9.24 4.94
N SER A 130 2.68 8.09 4.24
CA SER A 130 2.04 6.88 4.77
C SER A 130 2.82 6.26 5.94
N LEU A 131 4.14 6.46 5.98
CA LEU A 131 5.00 6.01 7.07
C LEU A 131 4.96 6.95 8.28
N GLU A 132 4.53 8.20 8.08
CA GLU A 132 4.33 9.20 9.14
C GLU A 132 2.89 9.20 9.68
N ALA A 133 1.92 8.73 8.90
CA ALA A 133 0.51 8.74 9.25
C ALA A 133 0.21 7.98 10.55
N GLY A 134 -0.53 8.63 11.47
CA GLY A 134 -0.95 8.05 12.74
C GLY A 134 0.09 8.12 13.87
N THR A 135 1.23 8.76 13.64
CA THR A 135 2.33 8.78 14.62
C THR A 135 2.40 10.11 15.39
N GLN A 136 1.85 10.14 16.61
CA GLN A 136 2.05 11.25 17.56
C GLN A 136 3.35 11.09 18.37
N TYR A 137 4.05 9.97 18.20
CA TYR A 137 5.20 9.55 19.00
C TYR A 137 6.49 9.63 18.18
N ARG A 138 7.47 10.37 18.71
CA ARG A 138 8.86 10.44 18.23
C ARG A 138 9.48 9.03 18.31
N GLY A 139 9.39 8.27 17.23
CA GLY A 139 9.91 6.89 17.13
C GLY A 139 9.05 5.95 16.27
N ALA A 140 7.77 6.27 16.06
CA ALA A 140 6.91 5.39 15.28
C ALA A 140 7.23 5.40 13.77
N PHE A 141 7.87 6.45 13.25
CA PHE A 141 8.44 6.43 11.89
C PHE A 141 9.53 5.36 11.74
N GLU A 142 10.44 5.25 12.73
CA GLU A 142 11.50 4.23 12.71
C GLU A 142 10.92 2.82 12.80
N GLU A 143 9.89 2.63 13.64
CA GLU A 143 9.15 1.37 13.74
C GLU A 143 8.48 0.99 12.40
N ASN A 144 7.85 1.95 11.72
CA ASN A 144 7.24 1.75 10.42
C ASN A 144 8.27 1.38 9.33
N ILE A 145 9.44 2.03 9.32
CA ILE A 145 10.54 1.64 8.43
C ILE A 145 11.03 0.22 8.74
N GLN A 146 11.13 -0.14 10.02
CA GLN A 146 11.54 -1.48 10.41
C GLN A 146 10.54 -2.54 9.92
N GLN A 147 9.23 -2.30 10.10
CA GLN A 147 8.17 -3.16 9.58
C GLN A 147 8.22 -3.28 8.05
N LEU A 148 8.42 -2.16 7.34
CA LEU A 148 8.61 -2.14 5.88
C LEU A 148 9.77 -3.05 5.46
N LEU A 149 10.92 -2.91 6.10
CA LEU A 149 12.12 -3.69 5.78
C LEU A 149 11.92 -5.17 6.03
N ASP A 150 11.18 -5.54 7.07
CA ASP A 150 10.93 -6.94 7.39
C ASP A 150 9.97 -7.59 6.39
N SER A 151 8.90 -6.90 5.96
CA SER A 151 8.05 -7.36 4.84
C SER A 151 8.84 -7.57 3.54
N VAL A 152 9.76 -6.66 3.21
CA VAL A 152 10.60 -6.77 2.00
C VAL A 152 11.52 -7.99 2.07
N LYS A 153 12.12 -8.26 3.23
CA LYS A 153 12.96 -9.44 3.45
C LYS A 153 12.17 -10.75 3.36
N GLU A 154 10.91 -10.74 3.79
CA GLU A 154 10.03 -11.91 3.72
C GLU A 154 9.66 -12.24 2.27
N ARG A 155 9.22 -11.24 1.48
CA ARG A 155 8.86 -11.44 0.06
C ARG A 155 10.04 -11.81 -0.83
N LYS A 156 11.24 -11.27 -0.59
CA LYS A 156 12.51 -11.48 -1.34
C LYS A 156 12.50 -11.09 -2.83
N ASN A 157 11.35 -10.78 -3.41
CA ASN A 157 11.19 -10.37 -4.80
C ASN A 157 10.78 -8.90 -4.94
N VAL A 158 11.00 -8.05 -3.93
CA VAL A 158 10.60 -6.63 -3.97
C VAL A 158 11.75 -5.71 -4.38
N ILE A 159 11.45 -4.73 -5.21
CA ILE A 159 12.22 -3.50 -5.46
C ILE A 159 11.44 -2.35 -4.83
N LEU A 160 12.04 -1.66 -3.86
CA LEU A 160 11.44 -0.47 -3.27
C LEU A 160 11.72 0.75 -4.14
N PHE A 161 10.70 1.56 -4.36
CA PHE A 161 10.83 2.88 -4.97
C PHE A 161 10.40 3.98 -4.00
N PHE A 162 11.25 4.99 -3.87
CA PHE A 162 10.99 6.22 -3.16
C PHE A 162 11.21 7.38 -4.14
N ASP A 163 10.17 8.17 -4.39
CA ASP A 163 10.29 9.33 -5.30
C ASP A 163 11.23 10.39 -4.70
N GLU A 164 11.06 10.67 -3.41
CA GLU A 164 11.81 11.71 -2.70
C GLU A 164 12.62 11.16 -1.53
N ILE A 165 13.65 10.36 -1.85
CA ILE A 165 14.52 9.73 -0.83
C ILE A 165 15.16 10.74 0.14
N HIS A 166 15.34 11.99 -0.29
CA HIS A 166 15.92 13.06 0.53
C HIS A 166 15.07 13.38 1.76
N GLN A 167 13.75 13.17 1.73
CA GLN A 167 12.88 13.37 2.88
C GLN A 167 13.20 12.38 4.02
N ILE A 168 13.54 11.13 3.68
CA ILE A 168 13.95 10.10 4.66
C ILE A 168 15.33 10.44 5.26
N ILE A 169 16.24 10.98 4.44
CA ILE A 169 17.59 11.32 4.89
C ILE A 169 17.57 12.55 5.82
N GLY A 170 16.71 13.53 5.54
CA GLY A 170 16.58 14.75 6.33
C GLY A 170 15.96 14.52 7.71
N SER A 171 14.98 13.63 7.83
CA SER A 171 14.25 13.38 9.08
C SER A 171 15.09 12.70 10.17
N GLY A 172 16.15 11.97 9.81
CA GLY A 172 17.10 11.37 10.76
C GLY A 172 18.16 12.33 11.30
N SER A 173 18.37 13.49 10.67
CA SER A 173 19.46 14.42 11.01
C SER A 173 19.11 15.50 12.05
N THR A 174 17.84 15.62 12.44
CA THR A 174 17.38 16.63 13.43
C THR A 174 17.48 16.16 14.88
N GLY A 175 18.07 14.99 15.13
CA GLY A 175 18.18 14.37 16.46
C GLY A 175 19.41 14.76 17.30
N GLY A 176 20.41 15.44 16.73
CA GLY A 176 21.62 15.77 17.48
C GLY A 176 22.48 16.83 16.82
N ASP A 177 22.24 18.10 17.15
CA ASP A 177 23.28 19.04 17.62
C ASP A 177 22.70 20.46 17.85
N SER A 178 21.61 20.55 18.62
CA SER A 178 21.09 21.84 19.11
C SER A 178 21.03 21.84 20.63
N GLY A 179 22.16 21.46 21.24
CA GLY A 179 22.30 21.29 22.69
C GLY A 179 23.69 21.64 23.22
N SER A 180 24.43 22.54 22.57
CA SER A 180 25.70 23.06 23.12
C SER A 180 26.13 24.36 22.44
N LYS A 181 25.46 25.47 22.76
CA LYS A 181 26.16 26.75 22.82
C LYS A 181 25.61 27.54 24.00
N GLY A 182 26.47 27.61 25.01
CA GLY A 182 26.17 28.09 26.35
C GLY A 182 25.57 29.49 26.38
N LEU A 183 24.72 29.64 27.38
CA LEU A 183 24.30 30.90 27.98
C LEU A 183 25.53 31.68 28.47
N SER A 184 25.47 32.99 28.20
CA SER A 184 25.73 34.10 29.13
C SER A 184 27.10 34.24 29.84
N ASP A 185 27.72 35.40 29.58
CA ASP A 185 28.79 36.13 30.29
C ASP A 185 30.14 35.43 30.58
#